data_AF-V7HQH1-F1
#
_entry.id   AF-V7HQH1-F1
#
_cell.length_a   1.000
_cell.length_b   1.000
_cell.length_c   1.000
_cell.angle_alpha   90.00
_cell.angle_beta   90.00
_cell.angle_gamma   90.00
#
_symmetry.space_group_name_H-M   'P 1'
#
loop_
_entity.id
_entity.type
_entity.pdbx_description
1 polymer ?
#
loop_
_entity_poly.entity_id
_entity_poly.type
_entity_poly.pdbx_seq_one_letter_code
_entity_poly.pdbx_strand_id
1 'polypeptide(L)' 'MIYFPTRSDCPNRAKLATMSVAEAATWAARASTHCMEVSRLAEVETFYNLTRAEAAAAHAAAVTALVEARVSA' A
#
# COMPACT_ATOMS: atom_id res chain seq x y z
N MET A 1 0.93 12.09 8.81
CA MET A 1 1.35 11.18 7.72
C MET A 1 2.75 10.70 8.07
N ILE A 2 2.96 9.40 8.22
CA ILE A 2 4.29 8.84 8.47
C ILE A 2 5.09 9.06 7.18
N TYR A 3 6.30 9.58 7.28
CA TYR A 3 7.15 9.88 6.13
C TYR A 3 8.41 9.02 6.18
N PHE A 4 8.70 8.32 5.09
CA PHE A 4 9.93 7.57 4.92
C PHE A 4 10.78 8.34 3.90
N PRO A 5 11.93 8.90 4.29
CA PRO A 5 12.76 9.72 3.39
C PRO A 5 13.32 8.92 2.21
N THR A 6 13.63 7.65 2.43
CA THR A 6 14.22 6.78 1.42
C THR A 6 13.61 5.38 1.44
N ARG A 7 13.81 4.63 0.35
CA ARG A 7 13.43 3.21 0.23
C ARG A 7 14.06 2.34 1.34
N SER A 8 15.26 2.68 1.82
CA SER A 8 15.93 1.96 2.90
C SER A 8 15.25 2.12 4.25
N ASP A 9 14.53 3.23 4.45
CA ASP A 9 13.86 3.56 5.71
C ASP A 9 12.52 2.83 5.87
N CYS A 10 11.96 2.26 4.80
CA CYS A 10 10.71 1.51 4.84
C CYS A 10 10.89 0.23 5.70
N PRO A 11 10.14 0.08 6.82
CA PRO A 11 10.23 -1.09 7.70
C PRO A 11 9.99 -2.41 6.97
N ASN A 12 9.06 -2.43 6.02
CA ASN A 12 8.69 -3.62 5.26
C ASN A 12 9.43 -3.74 3.91
N ARG A 13 10.59 -3.07 3.73
CA ARG A 13 11.32 -3.05 2.44
C ARG A 13 11.59 -4.42 1.84
N ALA A 14 11.92 -5.43 2.65
CA ALA A 14 12.22 -6.78 2.17
C ALA A 14 10.96 -7.47 1.64
N LYS A 15 9.81 -7.23 2.28
CA LYS A 15 8.51 -7.73 1.84
C LYS A 15 8.01 -7.01 0.59
N LEU A 16 8.19 -5.69 0.52
CA LEU A 16 7.84 -4.89 -0.65
C LEU A 16 8.71 -5.27 -1.86
N ALA A 17 9.97 -5.67 -1.65
CA ALA A 17 10.84 -6.12 -2.74
C ALA A 17 10.35 -7.40 -3.45
N THR A 18 9.48 -8.18 -2.81
CA THR A 18 8.90 -9.41 -3.36
C THR A 18 7.49 -9.22 -3.91
N MET A 19 7.00 -7.98 -3.97
CA MET A 19 5.63 -7.66 -4.38
C MET A 19 5.65 -6.73 -5.60
N SER A 20 4.66 -6.89 -6.46
CA SER A 20 4.24 -5.85 -7.39
C SER A 20 3.55 -4.69 -6.67
N VAL A 21 3.42 -3.54 -7.33
CA VAL A 21 2.67 -2.38 -6.79
C VAL A 21 1.24 -2.75 -6.43
N ALA A 22 0.57 -3.59 -7.25
CA ALA A 22 -0.80 -4.03 -7.00
C ALA A 22 -0.94 -4.91 -5.75
N GLU A 23 0.00 -5.85 -5.54
CA GLU A 23 0.04 -6.68 -4.34
C GLU A 23 0.35 -5.85 -3.09
N ALA A 24 1.26 -4.89 -3.20
CA ALA A 24 1.62 -3.99 -2.11
C ALA A 24 0.45 -3.07 -1.72
N ALA A 25 -0.28 -2.53 -2.70
CA ALA A 25 -1.50 -1.75 -2.46
C ALA A 25 -2.58 -2.58 -1.76
N THR A 26 -2.76 -3.85 -2.18
CA THR A 26 -3.69 -4.79 -1.52
C THR A 26 -3.25 -5.11 -0.09
N TRP A 27 -1.95 -5.29 0.14
CA TRP A 27 -1.39 -5.50 1.47
C TRP A 27 -1.60 -4.28 2.39
N ALA A 28 -1.47 -3.05 1.86
CA ALA A 28 -1.79 -1.82 2.58
C ALA A 28 -3.28 -1.77 2.94
N ALA A 29 -4.18 -2.01 1.98
CA ALA A 29 -5.64 -2.00 2.18
C ALA A 29 -6.13 -3.08 3.16
N ARG A 30 -5.39 -4.19 3.32
CA ARG A 30 -5.66 -5.26 4.31
C ARG A 30 -5.05 -5.00 5.69
N ALA A 31 -4.62 -3.78 5.98
CA ALA A 31 -4.17 -3.44 7.33
C ALA A 31 -5.30 -3.61 8.35
N SER A 32 -4.97 -4.12 9.54
CA SER A 32 -5.95 -4.36 10.61
C SER A 32 -6.43 -3.08 11.29
N THR A 33 -5.75 -1.96 11.08
CA THR A 33 -6.11 -0.65 11.63
C THR A 33 -5.84 0.44 10.59
N HIS A 34 -6.57 1.54 10.69
CA HIS A 34 -6.37 2.70 9.81
C HIS A 34 -4.96 3.30 9.93
N CYS A 35 -4.40 3.38 11.15
CA CYS A 35 -3.03 3.88 11.33
C CYS A 35 -2.00 2.99 10.60
N MET A 36 -2.18 1.67 10.62
CA MET A 36 -1.34 0.74 9.87
C MET A 36 -1.54 0.87 8.36
N GLU A 37 -2.77 1.06 7.90
CA GLU A 37 -3.08 1.30 6.49
C GLU A 37 -2.32 2.53 5.96
N VAL A 38 -2.42 3.65 6.66
CA VAL A 38 -1.73 4.90 6.32
C VAL A 38 -0.21 4.72 6.34
N SER A 39 0.33 4.01 7.35
CA SER A 39 1.75 3.70 7.42
C SER A 39 2.20 2.88 6.21
N ARG A 40 1.48 1.80 5.89
CA ARG A 40 1.81 0.92 4.77
C ARG A 40 1.70 1.66 3.44
N LEU A 41 0.71 2.53 3.27
CA LEU A 41 0.56 3.32 2.04
C LEU A 41 1.75 4.28 1.85
N ALA A 42 2.23 4.91 2.93
CA ALA A 42 3.44 5.74 2.87
C ALA A 42 4.70 4.92 2.54
N GLU A 43 4.79 3.67 3.05
CA GLU A 43 5.86 2.75 2.65
C GLU A 43 5.77 2.39 1.16
N VAL A 44 4.57 2.13 0.64
CA VAL A 44 4.35 1.82 -0.79
C VAL A 44 4.72 3.01 -1.68
N GLU A 45 4.26 4.23 -1.33
CA GLU A 45 4.60 5.46 -2.04
C GLU A 45 6.12 5.63 -2.16
N THR A 46 6.81 5.54 -1.02
CA THR A 46 8.27 5.74 -0.95
C THR A 46 9.04 4.61 -1.64
N PHE A 47 8.67 3.35 -1.38
CA PHE A 47 9.46 2.19 -1.82
C PHE A 47 9.46 2.01 -3.33
N TYR A 48 8.32 2.27 -3.98
CA TYR A 48 8.16 2.18 -5.43
C TYR A 48 8.34 3.54 -6.14
N ASN A 49 8.71 4.59 -5.39
CA ASN A 49 8.90 5.95 -5.91
C ASN A 49 7.66 6.43 -6.69
N LEU A 50 6.47 6.21 -6.11
CA LEU A 50 5.21 6.67 -6.67
C LEU A 50 4.94 8.10 -6.25
N THR A 51 4.25 8.85 -7.10
CA THR A 51 3.57 10.06 -6.67
C THR A 51 2.42 9.71 -5.72
N ARG A 52 2.03 10.68 -4.89
CA ARG A 52 0.84 10.55 -4.03
C ARG A 52 -0.43 10.18 -4.81
N ALA A 53 -0.58 10.68 -6.03
CA ALA A 53 -1.73 10.37 -6.89
C ALA A 53 -1.71 8.91 -7.37
N GLU A 54 -0.55 8.40 -7.78
CA GLU A 54 -0.39 7.00 -8.20
C GLU A 54 -0.61 6.02 -7.05
N ALA A 55 -0.03 6.32 -5.87
CA ALA A 55 -0.25 5.51 -4.67
C ALA A 55 -1.73 5.48 -4.27
N ALA A 56 -2.42 6.63 -4.31
CA ALA A 56 -3.84 6.72 -4.02
C ALA A 56 -4.70 5.95 -5.05
N ALA A 57 -4.37 6.03 -6.34
CA ALA A 57 -5.07 5.29 -7.40
C ALA A 57 -4.91 3.77 -7.24
N ALA A 58 -3.68 3.30 -6.98
CA ALA A 58 -3.41 1.88 -6.73
C ALA A 58 -4.14 1.38 -5.48
N HIS A 59 -4.18 2.18 -4.41
CA HIS A 59 -4.91 1.86 -3.20
C HIS A 59 -6.43 1.80 -3.43
N ALA A 60 -7.00 2.77 -4.13
CA ALA A 60 -8.43 2.79 -4.46
C ALA A 60 -8.83 1.55 -5.28
N ALA A 61 -8.01 1.17 -6.29
CA ALA A 61 -8.25 -0.04 -7.08
C ALA A 61 -8.22 -1.31 -6.20
N ALA A 62 -7.28 -1.40 -5.26
CA ALA A 62 -7.20 -2.53 -4.33
C ALA A 62 -8.41 -2.61 -3.40
N VAL A 63 -8.88 -1.47 -2.86
CA VAL A 63 -10.08 -1.41 -2.02
C VAL A 63 -11.32 -1.85 -2.82
N THR A 64 -11.51 -1.34 -4.04
CA THR A 64 -12.62 -1.75 -4.92
C THR A 64 -12.63 -3.26 -5.15
N ALA A 65 -11.49 -3.85 -5.52
CA ALA A 65 -11.39 -5.29 -5.74
C ALA A 65 -11.72 -6.11 -4.48
N LEU A 66 -11.30 -5.66 -3.29
CA LEU A 66 -11.63 -6.32 -2.02
C LEU A 66 -13.13 -6.23 -1.68
N VAL A 67 -13.77 -5.09 -1.98
CA VAL A 67 -15.21 -4.90 -1.79
C VAL A 67 -15.99 -5.79 -2.76
N GLU A 68 -15.64 -5.80 -4.05
CA GLU A 68 -16.27 -6.65 -5.07
C GLU A 68 -16.18 -8.14 -4.72
N ALA A 69 -15.00 -8.59 -4.27
CA ALA A 69 -14.78 -9.96 -3.83
C ALA A 69 -15.62 -10.32 -2.59
N ARG A 70 -15.92 -9.37 -1.71
CA ARG A 70 -16.77 -9.58 -0.53
C ARG A 70 -18.26 -9.63 -0.86
N VAL A 71 -18.71 -8.84 -1.85
CA VAL A 71 -20.12 -8.82 -2.27
C VAL A 71 -20.47 -10.03 -3.13
N SER A 72 -19.48 -10.61 -3.81
CA SER A 72 -19.66 -11.77 -4.69
C SER A 72 -19.43 -13.13 -4.00
N ALA A 73 -19.14 -13.13 -2.69
CA ALA A 73 -18.90 -14.32 -1.87
C ALA A 73 -20.08 -14.58 -0.93
#